data_AF-A0A5C8M7I9-F1
#
_entry.id   AF-A0A5C8M7I9-F1
#
_cell.length_a   1.000
_cell.length_b   1.000
_cell.length_c   1.000
_cell.angle_alpha   90.00
_cell.angle_beta   90.00
_cell.angle_gamma   90.00
#
_symmetry.space_group_name_H-M   'P 1'
#
loop_
_entity.id
_entity.type
_entity.pdbx_description
1 polymer ?
#
loop_
_entity_poly.entity_id
_entity_poly.type
_entity_poly.pdbx_seq_one_letter_code
_entity_poly.pdbx_strand_id
1 'polypeptide(L)' 'PFVTSGIRIGTAAVTTRGFGLEEMDEIASIISLTLKHHEDGAKLEEARKRVAALTEKFPLYR' A
#
# COMPACT_ATOMS: atom_id res chain seq x y z
N PRO A 1 23.33 -10.43 -13.85
CA PRO A 1 22.66 -9.27 -13.21
C PRO A 1 21.72 -9.76 -12.09
N PHE A 2 22.15 -9.61 -10.83
CA PHE A 2 21.42 -10.10 -9.64
C PHE A 2 20.35 -9.11 -9.13
N VAL A 3 20.08 -8.03 -9.87
CA VAL A 3 19.08 -7.02 -9.50
C VAL A 3 17.84 -7.24 -10.34
N THR A 4 16.70 -7.45 -9.67
CA THR A 4 15.40 -7.59 -10.33
C THR A 4 14.85 -6.23 -10.75
N SER A 5 13.99 -6.20 -11.77
CA SER A 5 13.40 -4.97 -12.32
C SER A 5 11.88 -4.86 -12.06
N GLY A 6 11.34 -5.67 -11.16
CA GLY A 6 9.88 -5.75 -10.96
C GLY A 6 9.48 -6.24 -9.58
N ILE A 7 8.22 -5.97 -9.24
CA ILE A 7 7.57 -6.32 -7.98
C ILE A 7 6.34 -7.18 -8.28
N ARG A 8 6.16 -8.29 -7.55
CA ARG A 8 4.95 -9.11 -7.62
C ARG A 8 4.03 -8.76 -6.46
N ILE A 9 2.76 -8.49 -6.76
CA ILE A 9 1.74 -8.07 -5.79
C ILE A 9 0.64 -9.13 -5.74
N GLY A 10 0.06 -9.39 -4.56
CA GLY A 10 -1.07 -10.30 -4.38
C GLY A 10 -2.06 -9.75 -3.34
N THR A 11 -3.35 -10.04 -3.53
CA THR A 11 -4.45 -9.44 -2.75
C THR A 11 -5.00 -10.34 -1.64
N ALA A 12 -4.54 -11.58 -1.53
CA ALA A 12 -5.10 -12.56 -0.60
C ALA A 12 -5.13 -12.05 0.86
N ALA A 13 -4.03 -11.48 1.35
CA ALA A 13 -3.94 -11.01 2.73
C ALA A 13 -4.89 -9.83 3.04
N VAL A 14 -4.98 -8.86 2.14
CA VAL A 14 -5.84 -7.68 2.34
C VAL A 14 -7.32 -8.02 2.16
N THR A 15 -7.65 -8.93 1.24
CA THR A 15 -9.04 -9.38 1.03
C THR A 15 -9.55 -10.18 2.24
N THR A 16 -8.71 -11.06 2.82
CA THR A 16 -9.05 -11.78 4.07
C THR A 16 -9.30 -10.82 5.24
N ARG A 17 -8.68 -9.63 5.24
CA ARG A 17 -8.92 -8.58 6.23
C ARG A 17 -10.18 -7.75 6.00
N GLY A 18 -10.87 -7.95 4.87
CA GLY A 18 -12.10 -7.24 4.52
C GLY A 18 -11.91 -6.02 3.61
N PHE A 19 -10.74 -5.85 3.00
CA PHE A 19 -10.54 -4.77 2.01
C PHE A 19 -11.38 -5.04 0.75
N GLY A 20 -12.12 -4.02 0.30
CA GLY A 20 -12.96 -4.04 -0.89
C GLY A 20 -12.32 -3.32 -2.08
N LEU A 21 -13.15 -2.95 -3.07
CA LEU A 21 -12.68 -2.32 -4.30
C LEU A 21 -12.10 -0.92 -4.07
N GLU A 22 -12.78 -0.10 -3.26
CA GLU A 22 -12.36 1.28 -2.98
C GLU A 22 -11.01 1.32 -2.25
N GLU A 23 -10.78 0.40 -1.31
CA GLU A 23 -9.49 0.30 -0.63
C GLU A 23 -8.37 -0.17 -1.56
N MET A 24 -8.68 -1.01 -2.56
CA MET A 24 -7.69 -1.45 -3.54
C MET A 24 -7.24 -0.31 -4.47
N ASP A 25 -8.16 0.57 -4.86
CA ASP A 25 -7.84 1.78 -5.63
C ASP A 25 -6.93 2.73 -4.82
N GLU A 26 -7.21 2.87 -3.52
CA GLU A 26 -6.38 3.66 -2.62
C GLU A 26 -4.98 3.03 -2.44
N ILE A 27 -4.89 1.70 -2.25
CA ILE A 27 -3.62 0.98 -2.20
C ILE A 27 -2.82 1.19 -3.48
N ALA A 28 -3.45 1.06 -4.65
CA ALA A 28 -2.79 1.28 -5.94
C ALA A 28 -2.28 2.72 -6.08
N SER A 29 -3.06 3.70 -5.62
CA SER A 29 -2.67 5.11 -5.60
C SER A 29 -1.46 5.36 -4.69
N ILE A 30 -1.42 4.76 -3.51
CA ILE A 30 -0.29 4.84 -2.57
C ILE A 30 0.96 4.17 -3.18
N ILE A 31 0.82 3.02 -3.82
CA ILE A 31 1.94 2.35 -4.51
C ILE A 31 2.49 3.24 -5.63
N SER A 32 1.62 3.85 -6.44
CA SER A 32 2.04 4.78 -7.50
C SER A 32 2.78 5.99 -6.92
N LEU A 33 2.28 6.56 -5.82
CA LEU A 33 2.90 7.70 -5.14
C LEU A 33 4.32 7.37 -4.67
N THR A 34 4.49 6.21 -4.02
CA THR A 34 5.80 5.79 -3.49
C THR A 34 6.80 5.46 -4.59
N LEU A 35 6.38 4.79 -5.67
CA LEU A 35 7.27 4.47 -6.79
C LEU A 35 7.75 5.73 -7.53
N LYS A 36 6.86 6.72 -7.74
CA LYS A 36 7.20 7.97 -8.43
C LYS A 36 8.05 8.93 -7.59
N HIS A 37 7.96 8.84 -6.26
CA HIS A 37 8.59 9.78 -5.32
C HIS A 37 9.43 9.06 -4.26
N HIS A 38 10.13 8.00 -4.65
CA HIS A 38 10.84 7.11 -3.72
C HIS A 38 12.00 7.78 -2.93
N GLU A 39 12.48 8.94 -3.37
CA GLU A 39 13.50 9.74 -2.66
C GLU A 39 12.90 10.92 -1.88
N ASP A 40 11.60 11.21 -2.03
CA ASP A 40 10.93 12.32 -1.36
C ASP A 40 10.34 11.86 -0.01
N GLY A 41 11.06 12.17 1.06
CA GLY A 41 10.64 11.81 2.42
C GLY A 41 9.27 12.36 2.83
N ALA A 42 8.85 13.51 2.31
CA ALA A 42 7.54 14.08 2.63
C ALA A 42 6.41 13.27 1.97
N LYS A 43 6.61 12.83 0.72
CA LYS A 43 5.66 11.96 0.02
C LYS A 43 5.61 10.56 0.61
N LEU A 44 6.73 10.03 1.08
CA LEU A 44 6.74 8.75 1.80
C LEU A 44 6.01 8.84 3.15
N GLU A 45 6.11 9.97 3.85
CA GLU A 45 5.37 10.19 5.09
C GLU A 45 3.86 10.37 4.84
N GLU A 46 3.48 11.05 3.75
CA GLU A 46 2.08 11.12 3.29
C GLU A 46 1.53 9.71 3.01
N ALA A 47 2.26 8.89 2.26
CA ALA A 47 1.90 7.50 1.97
C ALA A 47 1.73 6.68 3.25
N ARG A 48 2.66 6.81 4.21
CA ARG A 48 2.61 6.12 5.50
C ARG A 48 1.34 6.45 6.27
N LYS A 49 0.96 7.72 6.34
CA LYS A 49 -0.27 8.15 7.04
C LYS A 49 -1.53 7.58 6.39
N ARG A 50 -1.59 7.56 5.06
CA ARG A 50 -2.72 6.97 4.31
C ARG A 50 -2.83 5.47 4.57
N VAL A 51 -1.70 4.74 4.57
CA VAL A 51 -1.67 3.31 4.93
C VAL A 51 -2.16 3.08 6.35
N ALA A 52 -1.69 3.88 7.33
CA ALA A 52 -2.12 3.75 8.71
C ALA A 52 -3.64 3.89 8.86
N ALA A 53 -4.20 4.95 8.27
CA ALA A 53 -5.64 5.20 8.28
C ALA A 53 -6.47 4.07 7.63
N LEU A 54 -5.95 3.44 6.56
CA LEU A 54 -6.58 2.25 5.98
C LEU A 54 -6.53 1.06 6.95
N THR A 55 -5.36 0.77 7.50
CA THR A 55 -5.17 -0.42 8.35
C THR A 55 -5.91 -0.36 9.69
N GLU A 56 -6.12 0.84 10.23
CA GLU A 56 -6.92 1.06 11.45
C GLU A 56 -8.38 0.65 11.27
N LYS A 57 -8.95 0.84 10.07
CA LYS A 57 -10.32 0.42 9.75
C LYS A 57 -10.49 -1.11 9.72
N PHE A 58 -9.41 -1.85 9.44
CA PHE A 58 -9.41 -3.30 9.22
C PHE A 58 -8.38 -3.99 10.13
N PRO A 59 -8.63 -4.06 11.46
CA PRO A 59 -7.70 -4.68 12.40
C PRO A 59 -7.46 -6.16 12.08
N LEU A 60 -6.22 -6.62 12.25
CA LEU A 60 -5.79 -7.98 11.86
C LEU A 60 -6.30 -9.06 12.84
N TYR A 61 -6.39 -8.73 14.13
CA TYR A 61 -6.85 -9.61 15.20
C TYR A 61 -7.81 -8.85 16.12
N ARG A 62 -8.78 -9.57 16.68
CA ARG A 62 -9.68 -9.11 17.75
C ARG A 62 -9.52 -10.02 18.95
#